data_AF-A0A0U0TFV3-F1
#
_entry.id   AF-A0A0U0TFV3-F1
#
_cell.length_a   1.000
_cell.length_b   1.000
_cell.length_c   1.000
_cell.angle_alpha   90.00
_cell.angle_beta   90.00
_cell.angle_gamma   90.00
#
_symmetry.space_group_name_H-M   'P 1'
#
loop_
_entity.id
_entity.type
_entity.pdbx_description
1 polymer ?
#
loop_
_entity_poly.entity_id
_entity_poly.type
_entity_poly.pdbx_seq_one_letter_code
_entity_poly.pdbx_strand_id
1 'polypeptide(L)'
;MVNYATHWTEAREDDLHRQWTRDAIEALAPYGLGTAYVNFTADDAPMHVETLYSTTEFSRLVTLKNRLDPDNVFRNNHNIRPSA
;
A
#
# COMPACT_ATOMS: atom_id res chain seq x y z
N MET A 1 -0.86 11.44 9.73
CA MET A 1 -0.35 10.75 8.53
C MET A 1 0.95 11.43 8.15
N VAL A 2 2.02 10.66 7.97
CA VAL A 2 3.34 11.14 7.53
C VAL A 2 3.61 10.50 6.18
N ASN A 3 4.13 11.28 5.22
CA ASN A 3 4.52 10.77 3.90
C ASN A 3 6.03 10.97 3.74
N TYR A 4 6.74 9.89 3.42
CA TYR A 4 8.19 9.88 3.20
C TYR A 4 8.47 9.99 1.70
N ALA A 5 8.45 11.21 1.19
CA ALA A 5 8.59 11.46 -0.25
C ALA A 5 10.04 11.87 -0.59
N THR A 6 10.90 10.87 -0.80
CA THR A 6 12.27 11.07 -1.31
C THR A 6 12.27 11.23 -2.81
N HIS A 7 13.12 12.15 -3.30
CA HIS A 7 13.26 12.43 -4.72
C HIS A 7 14.73 12.64 -5.05
N TRP A 8 15.17 12.08 -6.18
CA TRP A 8 16.53 12.20 -6.69
C TRP A 8 16.53 12.09 -8.23
N THR A 9 17.62 12.51 -8.86
CA THR A 9 17.73 12.54 -10.34
C THR A 9 18.66 11.47 -10.89
N GLU A 10 19.63 11.02 -10.09
CA GLU A 10 20.70 10.15 -10.54
C GLU A 10 20.38 8.69 -10.20
N ALA A 11 20.23 7.82 -11.20
CA ALA A 11 19.90 6.40 -10.98
C ALA A 11 20.92 5.65 -10.11
N ARG A 12 22.18 6.12 -10.06
CA ARG A 12 23.22 5.57 -9.17
C ARG A 12 22.95 5.81 -7.68
N GLU A 13 22.00 6.68 -7.34
CA GLU A 13 21.62 7.01 -5.96
C GLU A 13 20.35 6.28 -5.49
N ASP A 14 19.75 5.48 -6.38
CA ASP A 14 18.55 4.69 -6.11
C ASP A 14 18.59 3.96 -4.76
N ASP A 15 19.64 3.18 -4.52
CA ASP A 15 19.74 2.35 -3.31
C ASP A 15 19.92 3.21 -2.06
N LEU A 16 20.63 4.32 -2.17
CA LEU A 16 20.85 5.26 -1.07
C LEU A 16 19.51 5.86 -0.60
N HIS A 17 18.73 6.40 -1.53
CA HIS A 17 17.47 7.08 -1.20
C HIS A 17 16.37 6.09 -0.80
N ARG A 18 16.32 4.91 -1.43
CA ARG A 18 15.44 3.81 -1.00
C ARG A 18 15.77 3.36 0.42
N GLN A 19 17.05 3.20 0.75
CA GLN A 19 17.45 2.79 2.10
C GLN A 19 17.09 3.84 3.15
N TRP A 20 17.41 5.11 2.89
CA TRP A 20 17.04 6.21 3.80
C TRP A 20 15.53 6.24 4.08
N THR A 21 14.71 6.02 3.05
CA THR A 21 13.25 6.01 3.19
C THR A 21 12.78 4.87 4.09
N ARG A 22 13.35 3.66 3.92
CA ARG A 22 13.05 2.51 4.78
C ARG A 22 13.46 2.76 6.22
N ASP A 23 14.66 3.27 6.45
CA ASP A 23 15.18 3.57 7.79
C ASP A 23 14.31 4.62 8.50
N ALA A 24 13.86 5.65 7.77
CA ALA A 24 12.98 6.68 8.32
C ALA A 24 11.60 6.12 8.69
N ILE A 25 11.03 5.24 7.86
CA ILE A 25 9.77 4.54 8.15
C ILE A 25 9.90 3.68 9.41
N GLU A 26 10.98 2.89 9.52
CA GLU A 26 11.23 2.01 10.66
C GLU A 26 11.41 2.81 11.97
N ALA A 27 12.22 3.87 11.93
CA ALA A 27 12.49 4.71 13.10
C ALA A 27 11.22 5.39 13.65
N LEU A 28 10.24 5.68 12.78
CA LEU A 28 9.01 6.36 13.15
C LEU A 28 7.80 5.44 13.31
N ALA A 29 7.93 4.15 12.96
CA ALA A 29 6.88 3.15 13.10
C ALA A 29 6.24 3.10 14.51
N PRO A 30 6.97 3.22 15.63
CA PRO A 30 6.38 3.19 16.97
C PRO A 30 5.41 4.34 17.28
N TYR A 31 5.46 5.44 16.52
CA TYR A 31 4.59 6.59 16.68
C TYR A 31 3.38 6.57 15.72
N GLY A 32 3.32 5.57 14.84
CA GLY A 32 2.24 5.38 13.89
C GLY A 32 1.03 4.64 14.46
N LEU A 33 -0.10 4.69 13.75
CA LEU A 33 -1.31 3.93 14.08
C LEU A 33 -1.30 2.49 13.53
N GLY A 34 -0.19 2.04 12.94
CA GLY A 34 -0.11 0.75 12.25
C GLY A 34 -0.94 0.66 10.96
N THR A 35 -1.45 1.79 10.47
CA THR A 35 -2.21 1.89 9.22
C THR A 35 -1.46 2.77 8.22
N ALA A 36 -1.78 2.62 6.93
CA ALA A 36 -1.26 3.50 5.89
C ALA A 36 -2.39 4.03 5.01
N TYR A 37 -2.09 5.08 4.26
CA TYR A 37 -2.97 5.55 3.20
C TYR A 37 -2.60 4.81 1.91
N VAL A 38 -3.59 4.18 1.29
CA VAL A 38 -3.39 3.32 0.12
C VAL A 38 -2.57 3.99 -1.00
N ASN A 39 -2.81 5.27 -1.26
CA ASN A 39 -2.11 6.02 -2.31
C ASN A 39 -0.67 6.45 -1.95
N PHE A 40 -0.19 6.17 -0.73
CA PHE A 40 1.19 6.43 -0.28
C PHE A 40 1.95 5.14 0.03
N THR A 41 1.51 4.02 -0.53
CA THR A 41 2.26 2.75 -0.47
C THR A 41 3.09 2.59 -1.74
N ALA A 42 4.33 2.14 -1.58
CA ALA A 42 5.24 1.85 -2.68
C ALA A 42 5.05 0.40 -3.15
N ASP A 43 5.32 0.14 -4.43
CA ASP A 43 5.15 -1.18 -5.07
C ASP A 43 6.04 -2.29 -4.47
N ASP A 44 7.11 -1.92 -3.77
CA ASP A 44 8.12 -2.83 -3.24
C ASP A 44 7.82 -3.36 -1.84
N ALA A 45 6.86 -2.77 -1.12
CA ALA A 45 6.42 -3.27 0.17
C ALA A 45 5.28 -4.28 -0.04
N PRO A 46 5.44 -5.56 0.34
CA PRO A 46 4.33 -6.51 0.39
C PRO A 46 3.38 -6.14 1.55
N MET A 47 2.71 -5.01 1.41
CA MET A 47 1.60 -4.64 2.28
C MET A 47 0.37 -5.36 1.78
N HIS A 48 -0.16 -6.22 2.64
CA HIS A 48 -1.41 -6.90 2.38
C HIS A 48 -2.52 -5.84 2.37
N VAL A 49 -3.15 -5.61 1.21
CA VAL A 49 -4.18 -4.57 1.02
C VAL A 49 -5.27 -4.64 2.10
N GLU A 50 -5.53 -5.82 2.66
CA GLU A 50 -6.48 -6.06 3.75
C GLU A 50 -6.15 -5.26 5.02
N THR A 51 -4.88 -5.01 5.32
CA THR A 51 -4.47 -4.26 6.52
C THR A 51 -4.71 -2.75 6.40
N LEU A 52 -5.01 -2.26 5.19
CA LEU A 52 -5.33 -0.86 4.92
C LEU A 52 -6.79 -0.50 5.25
N TYR A 53 -7.65 -1.50 5.41
CA TYR A 53 -9.07 -1.33 5.65
C TYR A 53 -9.47 -1.99 6.97
N SER A 54 -10.55 -1.51 7.58
CA SER A 54 -11.19 -2.33 8.63
C SER A 54 -11.74 -3.62 8.01
N THR A 55 -11.85 -4.68 8.81
CA THR A 55 -12.42 -5.97 8.37
C THR A 55 -13.81 -5.81 7.74
N THR A 56 -14.63 -4.90 8.29
CA THR A 56 -15.98 -4.61 7.79
C THR A 56 -15.95 -3.92 6.43
N GLU A 57 -15.08 -2.93 6.24
CA GLU A 57 -14.94 -2.23 4.97
C GLU A 57 -14.37 -3.16 3.89
N PHE A 58 -13.34 -3.93 4.23
CA PHE A 58 -12.72 -4.88 3.31
C PHE A 58 -13.75 -5.91 2.80
N SER A 59 -14.54 -6.49 3.71
CA SER A 59 -15.60 -7.45 3.36
C SER A 59 -16.66 -6.84 2.42
N ARG A 60 -17.04 -5.57 2.66
CA ARG A 60 -17.97 -4.84 1.78
C ARG A 60 -17.36 -4.59 0.40
N LEU A 61 -16.08 -4.27 0.33
CA LEU A 61 -15.37 -4.06 -0.94
C LEU A 61 -15.22 -5.37 -1.74
N VAL A 62 -14.92 -6.49 -1.09
CA VAL A 62 -14.93 -7.83 -1.74
C VAL A 62 -16.32 -8.14 -2.30
N THR A 63 -17.38 -7.86 -1.53
CA THR A 63 -18.77 -8.05 -1.99
C THR A 63 -19.08 -7.23 -3.23
N LEU A 64 -18.63 -5.97 -3.27
CA LEU A 64 -18.78 -5.11 -4.45
C LEU A 64 -17.94 -5.61 -5.64
N LYS A 65 -16.70 -6.05 -5.39
CA LYS A 65 -15.81 -6.60 -6.43
C LYS A 65 -16.41 -7.86 -7.05
N ASN A 66 -16.96 -8.78 -6.25
CA ASN A 66 -17.67 -9.96 -6.74
C ASN A 66 -18.85 -9.60 -7.65
N ARG A 67 -19.57 -8.51 -7.35
CA ARG A 67 -20.73 -8.08 -8.14
C ARG A 67 -20.33 -7.34 -9.43
N LEU A 68 -19.29 -6.52 -9.37
CA LEU A 68 -18.97 -5.54 -10.41
C LEU A 68 -17.78 -5.92 -11.28
N ASP A 69 -16.87 -6.75 -10.78
CA ASP A 69 -15.66 -7.20 -11.47
C ASP A 69 -15.25 -8.62 -10.99
N PRO A 70 -16.11 -9.64 -11.20
CA PRO A 70 -15.85 -11.01 -10.74
C PRO A 70 -14.61 -11.64 -11.37
N ASP A 71 -14.29 -11.28 -12.62
CA ASP A 71 -13.11 -11.78 -13.33
C ASP A 71 -11.82 -11.00 -13.00
N ASN A 72 -11.92 -10.03 -12.08
CA ASN A 72 -10.81 -9.18 -11.64
C ASN A 72 -10.06 -8.52 -12.82
N VAL A 73 -10.81 -7.98 -13.78
CA VAL A 73 -10.29 -7.27 -14.97
C VAL A 73 -9.53 -6.02 -14.52
N PHE A 74 -10.07 -5.26 -13.57
CA PHE A 74 -9.44 -4.04 -13.05
C PHE A 74 -8.53 -4.36 -11.86
N ARG A 75 -7.33 -4.85 -12.16
CA ARG A 75 -6.38 -5.35 -11.14
C ARG A 75 -5.06 -4.59 -11.04
N ASN A 76 -4.82 -3.58 -11.88
CA ASN A 76 -3.62 -2.73 -11.78
C ASN A 76 -3.89 -1.56 -10.81
N ASN A 77 -3.97 -1.90 -9.52
CA ASN A 77 -4.24 -1.03 -8.39
C ASN A 77 -3.91 -1.79 -7.09
N HIS A 78 -4.15 -1.19 -5.92
CA HIS A 78 -4.17 -1.88 -4.62
C HIS A 78 -5.32 -2.87 -4.56
N ASN A 79 -5.13 -3.99 -5.26
CA ASN A 79 -6.23 -4.80 -5.72
C ASN A 79 -6.86 -5.62 -4.61
N ILE A 80 -8.19 -5.51 -4.53
CA ILE A 80 -9.03 -6.38 -3.73
C ILE A 80 -9.46 -7.54 -4.63
N ARG A 81 -9.07 -8.77 -4.26
CA ARG A 81 -9.42 -9.96 -5.03
C ARG A 81 -10.88 -10.34 -4.79
N PRO A 82 -11.65 -10.68 -5.83
CA PRO A 82 -12.95 -11.31 -5.65
C PRO A 82 -12.77 -12.68 -4.99
N SER A 83 -13.83 -13.16 -4.34
CA SER A 83 -13.89 -14.46 -3.66
C SER A 83 -14.76 -15.48 -4.40
N ALA A 84 -15.31 -15.11 -5.56
CA ALA A 84 -16.15 -15.95 -6.41
C ALA A 84 -15.31 -16.86 -7.31
#